data_AF-A0A2K6QG32-F1
#
_entry.id   AF-A0A2K6QG32-F1
#
_cell.length_a   1.000
_cell.length_b   1.000
_cell.length_c   1.000
_cell.angle_alpha   90.00
_cell.angle_beta   90.00
_cell.angle_gamma   90.00
#
_symmetry.space_group_name_H-M   'P 1'
#
loop_
_entity.id
_entity.type
_entity.pdbx_description
1 polymer ?
#
loop_
_entity_poly.entity_id
_entity_poly.type
_entity_poly.pdbx_seq_one_letter_code
_entity_poly.pdbx_strand_id
1 'polypeptide(L)'
;MASWLPETLFETVGQGPPPSKDYYQLLVTRTQVIFRWWKISLRSEYRSTKPGEAKEIHEDFLENLHLQGQTALIFGTRILNYVINLCEGKFDFLERLSDNLLLNIISYLDLEDIARLSQTSHRFAKLCMSDKLWEQIVQSTCHTITPDVRALAEDMGWRQLFFTNKLQLQRQLRKRKQKYGNLREKQP
;
A
#
# COMPACT_ATOMS: atom_id res chain seq x y z
N MET A 1 7.54 9.64 -15.66
CA MET A 1 7.05 8.78 -14.55
C MET A 1 8.05 8.63 -13.40
N ALA A 2 9.36 8.64 -13.65
CA ALA A 2 10.40 8.51 -12.61
C ALA A 2 10.40 9.61 -11.52
N SER A 3 9.79 10.78 -11.75
CA SER A 3 9.77 11.90 -10.78
C SER A 3 8.92 11.65 -9.53
N TRP A 4 8.05 10.62 -9.54
CA TRP A 4 7.15 10.30 -8.43
C TRP A 4 7.72 9.28 -7.44
N LEU A 5 8.83 8.62 -7.80
CA LEU A 5 9.43 7.63 -6.93
C LEU A 5 10.26 8.31 -5.84
N PRO A 6 10.15 7.84 -4.57
CA PRO A 6 11.04 8.27 -3.52
C PRO A 6 12.50 7.91 -3.86
N GLU A 7 13.45 8.61 -3.26
CA GLU A 7 14.87 8.33 -3.50
C GLU A 7 15.25 6.91 -3.08
N THR A 8 14.73 6.46 -1.93
CA THR A 8 14.84 5.08 -1.47
C THR A 8 13.66 4.26 -1.95
N LEU A 9 13.94 3.26 -2.78
CA LEU A 9 12.91 2.37 -3.33
C LEU A 9 12.64 1.17 -2.43
N PHE A 10 13.70 0.62 -1.84
CA PHE A 10 13.64 -0.53 -0.96
C PHE A 10 14.79 -0.53 0.03
N GLU A 11 14.53 -0.95 1.25
CA GLU A 11 15.55 -1.11 2.29
C GLU A 11 15.22 -2.32 3.15
N THR A 12 16.23 -3.13 3.43
CA THR A 12 16.12 -4.24 4.37
C THR A 12 17.42 -4.46 5.12
N VAL A 13 17.31 -5.06 6.30
CA VAL A 13 18.44 -5.38 7.17
C VAL A 13 18.35 -6.83 7.61
N GLY A 14 19.50 -7.46 7.82
CA GLY A 14 19.57 -8.89 8.06
C GLY A 14 20.89 -9.29 8.71
N GLN A 15 20.89 -10.47 9.32
CA GLN A 15 22.09 -11.08 9.86
C GLN A 15 22.53 -12.22 8.95
N GLY A 16 23.83 -12.26 8.65
CA GLY A 16 24.39 -13.34 7.85
C GLY A 16 24.28 -14.70 8.55
N PRO A 17 24.25 -15.80 7.79
CA PRO A 17 24.20 -17.13 8.37
C PRO A 17 25.47 -17.42 9.19
N PRO A 18 25.42 -18.40 10.13
CA PRO A 18 26.62 -18.91 10.77
C PRO A 18 27.66 -19.36 9.73
N PRO A 19 28.97 -19.14 9.97
CA PRO A 19 29.56 -18.73 11.24
C PRO A 19 29.76 -17.22 11.43
N SER A 20 29.60 -16.38 10.40
CA SER A 20 29.95 -14.95 10.51
C SER A 20 29.00 -14.22 11.46
N LYS A 21 27.68 -14.42 11.29
CA LYS A 21 26.65 -13.66 12.03
C LYS A 21 26.84 -12.13 11.95
N ASP A 22 27.51 -11.67 10.92
CA ASP A 22 27.72 -10.24 10.63
C ASP A 22 26.37 -9.59 10.28
N TYR A 23 26.28 -8.29 10.48
CA TYR A 23 25.06 -7.53 10.19
C TYR A 23 25.16 -6.88 8.81
N TYR A 24 24.06 -6.89 8.06
CA TYR A 24 24.00 -6.42 6.68
C TYR A 24 22.80 -5.49 6.47
N GLN A 25 22.98 -4.53 5.57
CA GLN A 25 21.91 -3.64 5.08
C GLN A 25 21.97 -3.65 3.55
N LEU A 26 20.82 -3.86 2.94
CA LEU A 26 20.61 -3.73 1.49
C LEU A 26 19.67 -2.56 1.26
N LEU A 27 20.13 -1.59 0.48
CA LEU A 27 19.41 -0.37 0.16
C LEU A 27 19.41 -0.17 -1.35
N VAL A 28 18.22 -0.10 -1.94
CA VAL A 28 18.04 0.18 -3.37
C VAL A 28 17.50 1.59 -3.51
N THR A 29 18.27 2.45 -4.17
CA THR A 29 17.84 3.79 -4.54
C THR A 29 17.38 3.81 -5.99
N ARG A 30 16.95 4.99 -6.46
CA ARG A 30 16.54 5.20 -7.85
C ARG A 30 17.63 4.91 -8.90
N THR A 31 18.89 4.93 -8.51
CA THR A 31 20.03 4.84 -9.44
C THR A 31 21.04 3.74 -9.08
N GLN A 32 21.05 3.29 -7.83
CA GLN A 32 22.09 2.39 -7.33
C GLN A 32 21.55 1.39 -6.32
N VAL A 33 22.26 0.27 -6.21
CA VAL A 33 22.16 -0.69 -5.12
C VAL A 33 23.34 -0.47 -4.18
N ILE A 34 23.03 -0.32 -2.90
CA ILE A 34 24.00 -0.11 -1.82
C ILE A 34 23.94 -1.30 -0.88
N PHE A 35 25.06 -1.99 -0.75
CA PHE A 35 25.21 -3.15 0.11
C PHE A 35 26.22 -2.85 1.22
N ARG A 36 25.78 -2.83 2.46
CA ARG A 36 26.62 -2.50 3.63
C ARG A 36 26.71 -3.67 4.58
N TRP A 37 27.85 -3.77 5.25
CA TRP A 37 28.07 -4.80 6.26
C TRP A 37 28.86 -4.28 7.45
N TRP A 38 28.53 -4.82 8.62
CA TRP A 38 29.19 -4.58 9.89
C TRP A 38 29.68 -5.91 10.44
N LYS A 39 30.98 -5.99 10.67
CA LYS A 39 31.59 -7.18 11.25
C LYS A 39 31.24 -7.28 12.73
N ILE A 40 30.58 -8.36 13.13
CA ILE A 40 30.18 -8.61 14.52
C ILE A 40 31.06 -9.72 15.07
N SER A 41 32.09 -9.36 15.84
CA SER A 41 33.00 -10.33 16.44
C SER A 41 33.41 -9.96 17.86
N LEU A 42 33.53 -10.98 18.71
CA LEU A 42 34.08 -10.85 20.06
C LEU A 42 35.62 -10.81 20.06
N ARG A 43 36.27 -11.11 18.93
CA ARG A 43 37.73 -11.11 18.80
C ARG A 43 38.25 -9.68 18.79
N SER A 44 39.26 -9.41 19.62
CA SER A 44 39.86 -8.09 19.78
C SER A 44 40.41 -7.52 18.47
N GLU A 45 40.93 -8.39 17.59
CA GLU A 45 41.45 -8.05 16.26
C GLU A 45 40.43 -7.32 15.37
N TYR A 46 39.14 -7.56 15.57
CA TYR A 46 38.08 -6.97 14.77
C TYR A 46 37.37 -5.80 15.46
N ARG A 47 37.76 -5.43 16.69
CA ARG A 47 37.12 -4.36 17.48
C ARG A 47 37.20 -2.98 16.80
N SER A 48 38.20 -2.74 15.96
CA SER A 48 38.38 -1.50 15.19
C SER A 48 37.95 -1.62 13.72
N THR A 49 37.36 -2.75 13.30
CA THR A 49 36.93 -2.94 11.91
C THR A 49 35.80 -1.98 11.61
N LYS A 50 36.00 -1.12 10.61
CA LYS A 50 34.98 -0.19 10.15
C LYS A 50 33.94 -0.92 9.28
N PRO A 51 32.70 -0.42 9.22
CA PRO A 51 31.70 -0.94 8.30
C PRO A 51 32.19 -0.84 6.85
N GLY A 52 31.86 -1.84 6.04
CA GLY A 52 32.12 -1.84 4.61
C GLY A 52 30.88 -1.45 3.81
N GLU A 53 31.10 -0.94 2.61
CA GLU A 53 30.05 -0.54 1.68
C GLU A 53 30.48 -0.87 0.25
N ALA A 54 29.58 -1.48 -0.51
CA ALA A 54 29.64 -1.60 -1.96
C ALA A 54 28.46 -0.80 -2.55
N LYS A 55 28.74 0.01 -3.58
CA LYS A 55 27.73 0.77 -4.31
C LYS A 55 27.87 0.46 -5.79
N GLU A 56 26.78 0.03 -6.40
CA GLU A 56 26.74 -0.32 -7.82
C GLU A 56 25.54 0.37 -8.46
N ILE A 57 25.71 0.85 -9.69
CA ILE A 57 24.54 1.24 -10.48
C ILE A 57 23.72 0.00 -10.83
N HIS A 58 22.47 0.19 -11.22
CA HIS A 58 21.56 -0.93 -11.49
C HIS A 58 22.11 -1.89 -12.56
N GLU A 59 22.76 -1.38 -13.61
CA GLU A 59 23.36 -2.18 -14.68
C GLU A 59 24.50 -3.06 -14.14
N ASP A 60 25.44 -2.46 -13.39
CA ASP A 60 26.56 -3.18 -12.77
C ASP A 60 26.08 -4.28 -11.80
N PHE A 61 25.04 -4.00 -11.01
CA PHE A 61 24.46 -4.97 -10.08
C PHE A 61 23.86 -6.18 -10.80
N LEU A 62 23.24 -5.98 -11.97
CA LEU A 62 22.66 -7.05 -12.77
C LEU A 62 23.73 -8.00 -13.31
N GLU A 63 24.95 -7.52 -13.54
CA GLU A 63 26.09 -8.32 -13.99
C GLU A 63 26.88 -8.94 -12.82
N ASN A 64 26.82 -8.36 -11.62
CA ASN A 64 27.55 -8.83 -10.46
C ASN A 64 26.90 -10.05 -9.77
N LEU A 65 27.18 -11.25 -10.31
CA LEU A 65 26.74 -12.53 -9.75
C LEU A 65 27.21 -12.76 -8.31
N HIS A 66 28.34 -12.18 -7.90
CA HIS A 66 28.85 -12.33 -6.54
C HIS A 66 27.96 -11.58 -5.54
N LEU A 67 27.65 -10.31 -5.82
CA LEU A 67 26.82 -9.49 -4.95
C LEU A 67 25.36 -9.96 -4.93
N GLN A 68 24.84 -10.44 -6.07
CA GLN A 68 23.55 -11.12 -6.12
C GLN A 68 23.53 -12.40 -5.27
N GLY A 69 24.59 -13.21 -5.36
CA GLY A 69 24.75 -14.41 -4.54
C GLY A 69 24.77 -14.11 -3.04
N GLN A 70 25.49 -13.07 -2.62
CA GLN A 70 25.48 -12.61 -1.22
C GLN A 70 24.09 -12.11 -0.80
N THR A 71 23.42 -11.34 -1.66
CA THR A 71 22.06 -10.85 -1.42
C THR A 71 21.07 -11.99 -1.21
N ALA A 72 21.10 -13.01 -2.07
CA ALA A 72 20.26 -14.20 -1.92
C ALA A 72 20.61 -15.01 -0.67
N LEU A 73 21.89 -15.13 -0.32
CA LEU A 73 22.33 -15.87 0.86
C LEU A 73 21.82 -15.21 2.17
N ILE A 74 21.87 -13.88 2.24
CA ILE A 74 21.57 -13.13 3.47
C ILE A 74 20.08 -12.78 3.57
N PHE A 75 19.47 -12.33 2.48
CA PHE A 75 18.10 -11.82 2.45
C PHE A 75 17.10 -12.78 1.78
N GLY A 76 17.60 -13.85 1.15
CA GLY A 76 16.76 -14.83 0.46
C GLY A 76 16.51 -14.50 -1.01
N THR A 77 16.18 -15.53 -1.78
CA THR A 77 15.96 -15.45 -3.23
C THR A 77 14.78 -14.55 -3.61
N ARG A 78 13.75 -14.47 -2.76
CA ARG A 78 12.60 -13.57 -2.98
C ARG A 78 13.02 -12.10 -2.97
N ILE A 79 13.90 -11.72 -2.05
CA ILE A 79 14.41 -10.35 -1.97
C ILE A 79 15.35 -10.07 -3.14
N LEU A 80 16.24 -11.02 -3.47
CA LEU A 80 17.08 -10.88 -4.66
C LEU A 80 16.25 -10.62 -5.93
N ASN A 81 15.24 -11.46 -6.20
CA ASN A 81 14.39 -11.31 -7.37
C ASN A 81 13.64 -9.96 -7.37
N TYR A 82 13.21 -9.49 -6.20
CA TYR A 82 12.59 -8.17 -6.08
C TYR A 82 13.57 -7.05 -6.42
N VAL A 83 14.81 -7.10 -5.91
CA VAL A 83 15.85 -6.11 -6.22
C VAL A 83 16.26 -6.14 -7.70
N ILE A 84 16.38 -7.32 -8.31
CA ILE A 84 16.63 -7.45 -9.76
C ILE A 84 15.51 -6.77 -10.55
N ASN A 85 14.24 -7.04 -10.22
CA ASN A 85 13.11 -6.39 -10.88
C ASN A 85 13.19 -4.85 -10.74
N LEU A 86 13.57 -4.33 -9.57
CA LEU A 86 13.76 -2.89 -9.38
C LEU A 86 14.89 -2.34 -10.27
N CYS A 87 16.01 -3.05 -10.40
CA CYS A 87 17.14 -2.68 -11.25
C CYS A 87 16.79 -2.71 -12.74
N GLU A 88 15.91 -3.62 -13.16
CA GLU A 88 15.36 -3.69 -14.52
C GLU A 88 14.26 -2.65 -14.79
N GLY A 89 13.94 -1.78 -13.82
CA GLY A 89 12.91 -0.75 -13.95
C GLY A 89 11.47 -1.24 -13.77
N LYS A 90 11.28 -2.47 -13.29
CA LYS A 90 9.96 -3.07 -12.99
C LYS A 90 9.50 -2.64 -11.60
N PHE A 91 9.04 -1.41 -11.48
CA PHE A 91 8.57 -0.85 -10.21
C PHE A 91 7.11 -1.23 -9.90
N ASP A 92 6.86 -1.45 -8.62
CA ASP A 92 5.56 -1.62 -7.97
C ASP A 92 4.79 -0.29 -7.83
N PHE A 93 4.56 0.40 -8.96
CA PHE A 93 3.93 1.72 -8.97
C PHE A 93 2.60 1.77 -8.22
N LEU A 94 1.78 0.72 -8.38
CA LEU A 94 0.46 0.65 -7.76
C LEU A 94 0.54 0.71 -6.23
N GLU A 95 1.51 0.02 -5.62
CA GLU A 95 1.71 0.05 -4.16
C GLU A 95 2.29 1.38 -3.67
N ARG A 96 2.88 2.19 -4.55
CA ARG A 96 3.49 3.48 -4.20
C ARG A 96 2.57 4.68 -4.37
N LEU A 97 1.43 4.51 -5.06
CA LEU A 97 0.46 5.59 -5.24
C LEU A 97 -0.16 6.02 -3.90
N SER A 98 -0.55 7.29 -3.80
CA SER A 98 -1.31 7.78 -2.64
C SER A 98 -2.70 7.15 -2.61
N ASP A 99 -3.27 7.01 -1.41
CA ASP A 99 -4.62 6.44 -1.24
C ASP A 99 -5.68 7.22 -2.03
N ASN A 100 -5.54 8.54 -2.17
CA ASN A 100 -6.48 9.35 -2.97
C ASN A 100 -6.46 8.99 -4.47
N LEU A 101 -5.27 8.76 -5.04
CA LEU A 101 -5.14 8.35 -6.43
C LEU A 101 -5.64 6.91 -6.62
N LEU A 102 -5.34 6.03 -5.67
CA LEU A 102 -5.85 4.66 -5.69
C LEU A 102 -7.37 4.63 -5.62
N LEU A 103 -8.01 5.40 -4.73
CA LEU A 103 -9.47 5.49 -4.66
C LEU A 103 -10.06 5.95 -5.99
N ASN A 104 -9.44 6.95 -6.64
CA ASN A 104 -9.87 7.41 -7.95
C ASN A 104 -9.77 6.30 -9.01
N ILE A 105 -8.65 5.57 -9.07
CA ILE A 105 -8.47 4.44 -10.00
C ILE A 105 -9.49 3.34 -9.72
N ILE A 106 -9.68 2.97 -8.45
CA ILE A 106 -10.61 1.91 -8.02
C ILE A 106 -12.06 2.30 -8.36
N SER A 107 -12.40 3.59 -8.34
CA SER A 107 -13.77 4.06 -8.68
C SER A 107 -14.20 3.78 -10.12
N TYR A 108 -13.26 3.47 -11.01
CA TYR A 108 -13.53 3.07 -12.40
C TYR A 108 -13.68 1.55 -12.60
N LEU A 109 -13.46 0.75 -11.54
CA LEU A 109 -13.57 -0.69 -11.62
C LEU A 109 -15.01 -1.17 -11.39
N ASP A 110 -15.36 -2.29 -12.02
CA ASP A 110 -16.62 -2.96 -11.76
C ASP A 110 -16.65 -3.59 -10.36
N LEU A 111 -17.85 -3.84 -9.83
CA LEU A 111 -18.04 -4.37 -8.48
C LEU A 111 -17.31 -5.72 -8.25
N GLU A 112 -17.24 -6.56 -9.28
CA GLU A 112 -16.53 -7.83 -9.21
C GLU A 112 -15.02 -7.64 -9.09
N ASP A 113 -14.46 -6.69 -9.84
CA ASP A 113 -13.04 -6.37 -9.79
C ASP A 113 -12.66 -5.67 -8.49
N ILE A 114 -13.54 -4.82 -7.94
CA ILE A 114 -13.36 -4.26 -6.60
C ILE A 114 -13.32 -5.39 -5.55
N ALA A 115 -14.19 -6.40 -5.66
CA ALA A 115 -14.21 -7.54 -4.75
C ALA A 115 -12.94 -8.40 -4.87
N ARG A 116 -12.45 -8.65 -6.09
CA ARG A 116 -11.17 -9.36 -6.32
C ARG A 116 -9.98 -8.56 -5.80
N LEU A 117 -9.92 -7.27 -6.10
CA LEU A 117 -8.85 -6.37 -5.66
C LEU A 117 -8.76 -6.31 -4.13
N SER A 118 -9.91 -6.30 -3.43
CA SER A 118 -9.95 -6.29 -1.97
C SER A 118 -9.27 -7.52 -1.32
N GLN A 119 -9.09 -8.62 -2.06
CA GLN A 119 -8.49 -9.85 -1.57
C GLN A 119 -6.97 -9.92 -1.82
N THR A 120 -6.39 -8.92 -2.51
CA THR A 120 -4.96 -8.92 -2.87
C THR A 120 -4.05 -8.47 -1.72
N SER A 121 -4.50 -7.51 -0.90
CA SER A 121 -3.72 -7.01 0.23
C SER A 121 -4.60 -6.36 1.29
N HIS A 122 -4.10 -6.26 2.52
CA HIS A 122 -4.80 -5.56 3.60
C HIS A 122 -5.05 -4.08 3.29
N ARG A 123 -4.17 -3.43 2.52
CA ARG A 123 -4.35 -2.03 2.12
C ARG A 123 -5.50 -1.89 1.12
N PHE A 124 -5.52 -2.72 0.09
CA PHE A 124 -6.63 -2.72 -0.87
C PHE A 124 -7.95 -3.14 -0.23
N ALA A 125 -7.93 -4.10 0.69
CA ALA A 125 -9.11 -4.43 1.49
C ALA A 125 -9.69 -3.18 2.18
N LYS A 126 -8.85 -2.39 2.87
CA LYS A 126 -9.30 -1.14 3.52
C LYS A 126 -9.83 -0.11 2.52
N LEU A 127 -9.13 0.11 1.41
CA LEU A 127 -9.55 1.08 0.39
C LEU A 127 -10.87 0.70 -0.27
N CYS A 128 -11.02 -0.56 -0.69
CA CYS A 128 -12.23 -1.10 -1.30
C CYS A 128 -13.44 -1.10 -0.34
N MET A 129 -13.21 -1.11 0.96
CA MET A 129 -14.25 -1.03 1.98
C MET A 129 -14.53 0.39 2.48
N SER A 130 -13.78 1.40 2.04
CA SER A 130 -13.88 2.77 2.57
C SER A 130 -15.12 3.50 2.07
N ASP A 131 -15.82 4.21 2.95
CA ASP A 131 -17.01 4.99 2.55
C ASP A 131 -16.70 6.05 1.50
N LYS A 132 -15.47 6.60 1.51
CA LYS A 132 -15.02 7.56 0.50
C LYS A 132 -15.07 6.98 -0.92
N LEU A 133 -14.68 5.71 -1.10
CA LEU A 133 -14.79 5.04 -2.39
C LEU A 133 -16.25 4.91 -2.82
N TRP A 134 -17.10 4.41 -1.93
CA TRP A 134 -18.50 4.15 -2.23
C TRP A 134 -19.29 5.44 -2.47
N GLU A 135 -18.93 6.54 -1.81
CA GLU A 135 -19.43 7.88 -2.13
C GLU A 135 -19.11 8.26 -3.58
N GLN A 136 -17.85 8.09 -4.01
CA GLN A 136 -17.42 8.39 -5.38
C GLN A 136 -18.18 7.55 -6.42
N ILE A 137 -18.35 6.26 -6.16
CA ILE A 137 -19.09 5.34 -7.04
C ILE A 137 -20.57 5.75 -7.14
N VAL A 138 -21.19 6.10 -6.01
CA VAL A 138 -22.59 6.57 -6.00
C VAL A 138 -22.70 7.89 -6.76
N GLN A 139 -21.78 8.82 -6.54
CA GLN A 139 -21.75 10.12 -7.23
C GLN A 139 -21.55 9.99 -8.75
N SER A 140 -20.72 9.05 -9.20
CA SER A 140 -20.50 8.82 -10.64
C SER A 140 -21.69 8.13 -11.31
N THR A 141 -22.40 7.25 -10.57
CA THR A 141 -23.51 6.46 -11.11
C THR A 141 -24.86 7.19 -11.01
N CYS A 142 -25.06 8.03 -10.00
CA CYS A 142 -26.32 8.74 -9.76
C CYS A 142 -26.23 10.21 -10.17
N HIS A 143 -27.06 10.62 -11.14
CA HIS A 143 -27.13 12.00 -11.61
C HIS A 143 -27.63 13.01 -10.55
N THR A 144 -28.41 12.54 -9.55
CA THR A 144 -28.96 13.42 -8.50
C THR A 144 -28.92 12.74 -7.13
N ILE A 145 -28.04 13.22 -6.24
CA ILE A 145 -28.04 12.83 -4.82
C ILE A 145 -28.85 13.85 -4.05
N THR A 146 -30.01 13.45 -3.53
CA THR A 146 -30.85 14.32 -2.70
C THR A 146 -30.24 14.52 -1.31
N PRO A 147 -30.52 15.65 -0.62
CA PRO A 147 -30.03 15.90 0.74
C PRO A 147 -30.43 14.80 1.73
N ASP A 148 -31.64 14.25 1.58
CA ASP A 148 -32.15 13.13 2.39
C ASP A 148 -31.28 11.86 2.23
N VAL A 149 -30.80 11.57 1.01
CA VAL A 149 -29.93 10.41 0.73
C VAL A 149 -28.54 10.64 1.29
N ARG A 150 -28.00 11.86 1.14
CA ARG A 150 -26.69 12.21 1.72
C ARG A 150 -26.71 12.10 3.24
N ALA A 151 -27.72 12.66 3.89
CA ALA A 151 -27.88 12.52 5.33
C ALA A 151 -28.00 11.04 5.75
N LEU A 152 -28.75 10.23 4.98
CA LEU A 152 -28.86 8.79 5.26
C LEU A 152 -27.50 8.08 5.13
N ALA A 153 -26.70 8.45 4.13
CA ALA A 153 -25.35 7.93 3.98
C ALA A 153 -24.44 8.30 5.15
N GLU A 154 -24.55 9.51 5.70
CA GLU A 154 -23.80 9.93 6.90
C GLU A 154 -24.14 9.08 8.13
N ASP A 155 -25.39 8.62 8.26
CA ASP A 155 -25.81 7.79 9.40
C ASP A 155 -25.40 6.31 9.26
N MET A 156 -25.35 5.76 8.03
CA MET A 156 -25.18 4.31 7.81
C MET A 156 -23.94 3.90 7.01
N GLY A 157 -23.27 4.85 6.36
CA GLY A 157 -22.19 4.63 5.41
C GLY A 157 -22.68 4.48 3.98
N TRP A 158 -21.92 5.06 3.04
CA TRP A 158 -22.19 5.02 1.60
C TRP A 158 -22.18 3.60 1.05
N ARG A 159 -21.29 2.74 1.55
CA ARG A 159 -21.24 1.34 1.14
C ARG A 159 -22.53 0.61 1.46
N GLN A 160 -23.02 0.74 2.70
CA GLN A 160 -24.25 0.08 3.13
C GLN A 160 -25.43 0.60 2.32
N LEU A 161 -25.49 1.92 2.11
CA LEU A 161 -26.53 2.55 1.30
C LEU A 161 -26.54 1.98 -0.13
N PHE A 162 -25.38 1.84 -0.77
CA PHE A 162 -25.28 1.28 -2.12
C PHE A 162 -25.89 -0.12 -2.24
N PHE A 163 -25.65 -1.00 -1.26
CA PHE A 163 -26.18 -2.37 -1.26
C PHE A 163 -27.60 -2.50 -0.69
N THR A 164 -28.16 -1.45 -0.10
CA THR A 164 -29.55 -1.51 0.41
C THR A 164 -30.56 -1.52 -0.72
N ASN A 165 -31.54 -2.43 -0.63
CA ASN A 165 -32.63 -2.51 -1.59
C ASN A 165 -33.51 -1.24 -1.52
N LYS A 166 -34.05 -0.79 -2.65
CA LYS A 166 -34.99 0.36 -2.77
C LYS A 166 -36.10 0.34 -1.72
N LEU A 167 -36.67 -0.83 -1.40
CA LEU A 167 -37.72 -0.95 -0.38
C LEU A 167 -37.20 -0.67 1.05
N GLN A 168 -36.00 -1.14 1.36
CA GLN A 168 -35.36 -0.88 2.65
C GLN A 168 -34.98 0.59 2.79
N LEU A 169 -34.44 1.19 1.72
CA LEU A 169 -34.15 2.63 1.62
C LEU A 169 -35.39 3.47 1.90
N GLN A 170 -36.50 3.20 1.20
CA GLN A 170 -37.75 3.94 1.42
C GLN A 170 -38.26 3.81 2.86
N ARG A 171 -38.17 2.62 3.47
CA ARG A 171 -38.57 2.41 4.86
C ARG A 171 -37.68 3.20 5.82
N GLN A 172 -36.38 3.25 5.60
CA GLN A 172 -35.44 3.99 6.43
C GLN A 172 -35.64 5.51 6.31
N LEU A 173 -35.83 6.02 5.09
CA LEU A 173 -36.15 7.43 4.84
C LEU A 173 -37.45 7.85 5.56
N ARG A 174 -38.50 7.01 5.49
CA ARG A 174 -39.77 7.25 6.22
C ARG A 174 -39.56 7.29 7.73
N LYS A 175 -38.84 6.31 8.30
CA LYS A 175 -38.52 6.28 9.73
C LYS A 175 -37.75 7.53 10.17
N ARG A 176 -36.80 7.99 9.35
CA ARG A 176 -36.02 9.20 9.64
C ARG A 176 -36.90 10.45 9.64
N LYS A 177 -37.76 10.63 8.63
CA LYS A 177 -38.71 11.76 8.57
C LYS A 177 -39.62 11.81 9.80
N GLN A 178 -40.12 10.66 10.24
CA GLN A 178 -40.91 10.55 11.48
C GLN A 178 -40.09 10.91 12.73
N LYS A 179 -38.84 10.43 12.83
CA LYS A 179 -37.97 10.72 13.98
C LYS A 179 -37.62 12.22 14.09
N TYR A 180 -37.26 12.87 12.99
CA TYR A 180 -36.92 14.31 12.97
C TYR A 180 -38.15 15.22 12.98
N GLY A 181 -39.30 14.78 12.43
CA GLY A 181 -40.58 15.47 12.59
C GLY A 181 -41.00 15.53 14.06
N ASN A 182 -40.91 14.40 14.77
CA ASN A 182 -41.23 14.32 16.20
C ASN A 182 -40.23 15.09 17.10
N LEU A 183 -38.99 15.34 16.63
CA LEU A 183 -38.01 16.18 17.32
C LEU A 183 -38.31 17.67 17.16
N ARG A 184 -38.87 18.10 16.02
CA ARG A 184 -39.30 19.48 15.77
C ARG A 184 -40.59 19.83 16.52
N GLU A 185 -41.50 18.88 16.72
CA GLU A 185 -42.72 19.08 17.54
C GLU A 185 -42.45 19.11 19.05
N LYS A 186 -41.24 18.73 19.50
CA LYS A 186 -40.86 18.67 20.92
C LYS A 186 -39.93 19.80 21.37
N GLN A 187 -39.64 20.79 20.51
CA GLN A 187 -38.98 22.02 20.92
C GLN A 187 -40.07 23.09 21.18
N PRO A 188 -40.10 23.72 22.37
CA PRO A 188 -41.11 24.72 22.73
C PRO A 188 -40.99 26.01 21.93
#